data_AF-A0A964RT33-F1
#
_entry.id   AF-A0A964RT33-F1
#
_cell.length_a   1.000
_cell.length_b   1.000
_cell.length_c   1.000
_cell.angle_alpha   90.00
_cell.angle_beta   90.00
_cell.angle_gamma   90.00
#
_symmetry.space_group_name_H-M   'P 1'
#
loop_
_entity.id
_entity.type
_entity.pdbx_description
1 polymer ?
#
loop_
_entity_poly.entity_id
_entity_poly.type
_entity_poly.pdbx_seq_one_letter_code
_entity_poly.pdbx_strand_id
1 'polypeptide(L)'
;MNFDNVFENYSKYIYNYALKLSCNPSVAEDIAQETLIKVWENISQLKDDNAIKKWITIICLNIFRMKMRKEKGFRELSYEEINELEGDGKLFISNDPLPEDYVIVDESIKDLQNGCFLAMVRRLTLNQRIAFSLVDMFGIKVDETAEILQLSKAATKGLLYRARMNLDSFFGDHCNLLSIDNPCSCSAWIEFSKRRSDLQKEVEKIKLVNYLNYKEKDYKYDEEVRKKVKYLYENMPDKKPSDEWYTSVITALHKTNEIKYN
;
A
#
# COMPACT_ATOMS: atom_id res chain seq x y z
N MET A 1 -14.18 -22.65 -12.95
CA MET A 1 -13.99 -21.20 -13.24
C MET A 1 -13.59 -20.91 -14.70
N ASN A 2 -14.26 -19.99 -15.41
CA ASN A 2 -13.74 -19.38 -16.66
C ASN A 2 -12.86 -18.16 -16.30
N PHE A 3 -11.73 -17.98 -16.98
CA PHE A 3 -10.87 -16.81 -16.79
C PHE A 3 -11.53 -15.48 -17.13
N ASP A 4 -12.38 -15.37 -18.16
CA ASP A 4 -13.00 -14.09 -18.52
C ASP A 4 -13.77 -13.51 -17.32
N ASN A 5 -14.51 -14.38 -16.62
CA ASN A 5 -15.20 -14.05 -15.38
C ASN A 5 -14.22 -13.64 -14.25
N VAL A 6 -13.03 -14.24 -14.18
CA VAL A 6 -12.00 -13.84 -13.21
C VAL A 6 -11.44 -12.46 -13.57
N PHE A 7 -11.14 -12.23 -14.84
CA PHE A 7 -10.58 -10.98 -15.32
C PHE A 7 -11.53 -9.80 -15.06
N GLU A 8 -12.81 -9.94 -15.43
CA GLU A 8 -13.83 -8.91 -15.23
C GLU A 8 -14.03 -8.59 -13.75
N ASN A 9 -14.11 -9.60 -12.88
CA ASN A 9 -14.43 -9.40 -11.47
C ASN A 9 -13.22 -9.02 -10.59
N TYR A 10 -12.00 -9.42 -10.98
CA TYR A 10 -10.85 -9.32 -10.08
C TYR A 10 -9.69 -8.46 -10.60
N SER A 11 -9.67 -8.04 -11.86
CA SER A 11 -8.60 -7.17 -12.40
C SER A 11 -8.43 -5.88 -11.59
N LYS A 12 -9.54 -5.17 -11.31
CA LYS A 12 -9.54 -3.96 -10.48
C LYS A 12 -9.06 -4.26 -9.05
N TYR A 13 -9.51 -5.36 -8.47
CA TYR A 13 -9.09 -5.77 -7.13
C TYR A 13 -7.58 -6.06 -7.06
N ILE A 14 -7.05 -6.84 -8.01
CA ILE A 14 -5.63 -7.19 -8.09
C ILE A 14 -4.78 -5.93 -8.28
N TYR A 15 -5.21 -5.02 -9.15
CA TYR A 15 -4.51 -3.76 -9.34
C TYR A 15 -4.43 -2.95 -8.04
N ASN A 16 -5.56 -2.78 -7.35
CA ASN A 16 -5.56 -2.03 -6.08
C ASN A 16 -4.74 -2.73 -5.00
N TYR A 17 -4.76 -4.07 -4.98
CA TYR A 17 -3.88 -4.89 -4.15
C TYR A 17 -2.40 -4.61 -4.39
N ALA A 18 -1.98 -4.66 -5.65
CA ALA A 18 -0.64 -4.31 -6.04
C ALA A 18 -0.29 -2.84 -5.73
N LEU A 19 -1.23 -1.90 -5.92
CA LEU A 19 -1.04 -0.47 -5.71
C LEU A 19 -0.83 -0.12 -4.24
N LYS A 20 -1.65 -0.67 -3.36
CA LYS A 20 -1.55 -0.43 -1.91
C LYS A 20 -0.29 -1.09 -1.33
N LEU A 21 0.21 -2.19 -1.93
CA LEU A 21 1.50 -2.81 -1.55
C LEU A 21 2.73 -2.04 -2.08
N SER A 22 2.72 -1.69 -3.37
CA SER A 22 3.87 -1.07 -4.04
C SER A 22 3.98 0.43 -3.75
N CYS A 23 2.84 1.07 -3.47
CA CYS A 23 2.67 2.53 -3.40
C CYS A 23 3.23 3.24 -4.65
N ASN A 24 3.17 2.56 -5.80
CA ASN A 24 3.64 3.06 -7.09
C ASN A 24 2.74 2.50 -8.21
N PRO A 25 2.02 3.35 -8.95
CA PRO A 25 1.10 2.92 -10.01
C PRO A 25 1.77 2.05 -11.08
N SER A 26 2.92 2.45 -11.62
CA SER A 26 3.62 1.68 -12.66
C SER A 26 4.06 0.30 -12.16
N VAL A 27 4.60 0.22 -10.93
CA VAL A 27 4.96 -1.08 -10.34
C VAL A 27 3.70 -1.93 -10.08
N ALA A 28 2.59 -1.30 -9.72
CA ALA A 28 1.32 -1.98 -9.49
C ALA A 28 0.74 -2.57 -10.78
N GLU A 29 0.78 -1.82 -11.88
CA GLU A 29 0.37 -2.27 -13.22
C GLU A 29 1.12 -3.53 -13.63
N ASP A 30 2.45 -3.53 -13.49
CA ASP A 30 3.26 -4.69 -13.85
C ASP A 30 2.94 -5.92 -12.98
N ILE A 31 2.82 -5.72 -11.65
CA ILE A 31 2.52 -6.83 -10.72
C ILE A 31 1.14 -7.40 -11.02
N ALA A 32 0.16 -6.54 -11.26
CA ALA A 32 -1.21 -6.97 -11.55
C ALA A 32 -1.29 -7.72 -12.88
N GLN A 33 -0.58 -7.25 -13.91
CA GLN A 33 -0.49 -7.94 -15.18
C GLN A 33 0.17 -9.32 -15.02
N GLU A 34 1.32 -9.40 -14.35
CA GLU A 34 2.02 -10.66 -14.10
C GLU A 34 1.14 -11.64 -13.28
N THR A 35 0.36 -11.11 -12.33
CA THR A 35 -0.61 -11.89 -11.55
C THR A 35 -1.69 -12.48 -12.44
N LEU A 36 -2.30 -11.67 -13.30
CA LEU A 36 -3.37 -12.11 -14.21
C LEU A 36 -2.86 -13.17 -15.20
N ILE A 37 -1.64 -13.04 -15.70
CA ILE A 37 -0.99 -14.06 -16.53
C ILE A 37 -0.80 -15.37 -15.75
N LYS A 38 -0.29 -15.30 -14.52
CA LYS A 38 -0.11 -16.51 -13.68
C LYS A 38 -1.44 -17.17 -13.33
N VAL A 39 -2.48 -16.38 -13.11
CA VAL A 39 -3.85 -16.86 -12.90
C VAL A 39 -4.35 -17.57 -14.16
N TRP A 40 -4.23 -16.96 -15.35
CA TRP A 40 -4.58 -17.60 -16.63
C TRP A 40 -3.88 -18.95 -16.79
N GLU A 41 -2.58 -19.00 -16.52
CA GLU A 41 -1.77 -20.21 -16.69
C GLU A 41 -2.20 -21.37 -15.79
N ASN A 42 -2.74 -21.08 -14.61
CA ASN A 42 -2.97 -22.06 -13.54
C ASN A 42 -4.42 -22.14 -13.08
N ILE A 43 -5.37 -21.47 -13.74
CA ILE A 43 -6.77 -21.39 -13.30
C ILE A 43 -7.43 -22.77 -13.19
N SER A 44 -7.01 -23.73 -14.02
CA SER A 44 -7.47 -25.12 -13.99
C SER A 44 -7.09 -25.87 -12.70
N GLN A 45 -6.12 -25.38 -11.93
CA GLN A 45 -5.72 -25.97 -10.65
C GLN A 45 -6.60 -25.51 -9.49
N LEU A 46 -7.40 -24.45 -9.67
CA LEU A 46 -8.32 -23.97 -8.65
C LEU A 46 -9.50 -24.93 -8.53
N LYS A 47 -9.57 -25.65 -7.41
CA LYS A 47 -10.61 -26.67 -7.15
C LYS A 47 -11.87 -26.10 -6.50
N ASP A 48 -11.75 -24.96 -5.82
CA ASP A 48 -12.84 -24.28 -5.12
C ASP A 48 -12.92 -22.83 -5.59
N ASP A 49 -14.01 -22.51 -6.29
CA ASP A 49 -14.24 -21.16 -6.82
C ASP A 49 -14.38 -20.14 -5.67
N ASN A 50 -14.79 -20.53 -4.47
CA ASN A 50 -14.85 -19.63 -3.30
C ASN A 50 -13.46 -19.21 -2.81
N ALA A 51 -12.43 -19.98 -3.14
CA ALA A 51 -11.06 -19.68 -2.78
C ALA A 51 -10.37 -18.71 -3.76
N ILE A 52 -11.01 -18.33 -4.89
CA ILE A 52 -10.39 -17.51 -5.94
C ILE A 52 -9.75 -16.25 -5.37
N LYS A 53 -10.50 -15.48 -4.56
CA LYS A 53 -10.03 -14.19 -4.04
C LYS A 53 -8.77 -14.38 -3.19
N LYS A 54 -8.76 -15.39 -2.32
CA LYS A 54 -7.57 -15.71 -1.51
C LYS A 54 -6.41 -16.17 -2.39
N TRP A 55 -6.68 -17.02 -3.38
CA TRP A 55 -5.67 -17.60 -4.27
C TRP A 55 -4.97 -16.54 -5.13
N ILE A 56 -5.71 -15.65 -5.79
CA ILE A 56 -5.14 -14.56 -6.59
C ILE A 56 -4.33 -13.57 -5.74
N THR A 57 -4.78 -13.31 -4.51
CA THR A 57 -4.09 -12.43 -3.56
C THR A 57 -2.73 -13.00 -3.15
N ILE A 58 -2.66 -14.31 -2.94
CA ILE A 58 -1.39 -15.01 -2.67
C ILE A 58 -0.45 -14.91 -3.87
N ILE A 59 -0.95 -15.13 -5.10
CA ILE A 59 -0.13 -14.99 -6.32
C ILE A 59 0.43 -13.56 -6.42
N CYS A 60 -0.44 -12.55 -6.28
CA CYS A 60 -0.04 -11.14 -6.37
C CYS A 60 1.01 -10.77 -5.32
N LEU A 61 0.82 -11.22 -4.07
CA LEU A 61 1.76 -10.98 -2.98
C LEU A 61 3.12 -11.64 -3.24
N ASN A 62 3.12 -12.87 -3.79
CA ASN A 62 4.35 -13.57 -4.12
C ASN A 62 5.15 -12.87 -5.21
N ILE A 63 4.47 -12.41 -6.27
CA ILE A 63 5.07 -11.59 -7.34
C ILE A 63 5.65 -10.30 -6.76
N PHE A 64 4.88 -9.60 -5.93
CA PHE A 64 5.37 -8.39 -5.26
C PHE A 64 6.64 -8.68 -4.46
N ARG A 65 6.67 -9.71 -3.61
CA ARG A 65 7.87 -10.07 -2.83
C ARG A 65 9.05 -10.42 -3.72
N MET A 66 8.83 -11.15 -4.81
CA MET A 66 9.87 -11.46 -5.80
C MET A 66 10.47 -10.21 -6.42
N LYS A 67 9.65 -9.22 -6.78
CA LYS A 67 10.12 -7.93 -7.29
C LYS A 67 10.89 -7.15 -6.23
N MET A 68 10.35 -7.06 -5.01
CA MET A 68 11.00 -6.32 -3.93
C MET A 68 12.36 -6.90 -3.53
N ARG A 69 12.53 -8.24 -3.57
CA ARG A 69 13.84 -8.88 -3.34
C ARG A 69 14.93 -8.43 -4.32
N LYS A 70 14.55 -7.95 -5.50
CA LYS A 70 15.46 -7.45 -6.53
C LYS A 70 15.70 -5.93 -6.41
N GLU A 71 14.93 -5.23 -5.59
CA GLU A 71 15.10 -3.79 -5.39
C GLU A 71 16.28 -3.49 -4.45
N LYS A 72 16.98 -2.38 -4.72
CA LYS A 72 18.02 -1.88 -3.82
C LYS A 72 17.41 -1.51 -2.47
N GLY A 73 17.99 -2.02 -1.38
CA GLY A 73 17.53 -1.75 -0.02
C GLY A 73 16.62 -2.83 0.58
N PHE A 74 16.29 -3.89 -0.17
CA PHE A 74 15.76 -5.10 0.44
C PHE A 74 16.80 -5.71 1.38
N ARG A 75 16.39 -5.99 2.62
CA ARG A 75 17.16 -6.78 3.57
C ARG A 75 16.23 -7.55 4.48
N GLU A 76 16.71 -8.69 4.96
CA GLU A 76 16.05 -9.45 6.00
C GLU A 76 16.26 -8.77 7.36
N LEU A 77 15.34 -9.05 8.30
CA LEU A 77 15.45 -8.58 9.68
C LEU A 77 16.45 -9.49 10.42
N SER A 78 17.32 -8.90 11.22
CA SER A 78 18.17 -9.66 12.14
C SER A 78 17.35 -10.20 13.31
N TYR A 79 17.93 -11.15 14.05
CA TYR A 79 17.31 -11.69 15.27
C TYR A 79 17.07 -10.60 16.33
N GLU A 80 18.03 -9.69 16.50
CA GLU A 80 17.91 -8.55 17.42
C GLU A 80 16.75 -7.64 17.03
N GLU A 81 16.61 -7.33 15.74
CA GLU A 81 15.51 -6.49 15.24
C GLU A 81 14.15 -7.16 15.45
N ILE A 82 14.06 -8.48 15.26
CA ILE A 82 12.83 -9.23 15.55
C ILE A 82 12.50 -9.13 17.03
N ASN A 83 13.46 -9.34 17.93
CA ASN A 83 13.23 -9.23 19.38
C ASN A 83 12.76 -7.83 19.80
N GLU A 84 13.35 -6.78 19.21
CA GLU A 84 12.88 -5.41 19.46
C GLU A 84 11.44 -5.20 18.99
N LEU A 85 11.09 -5.72 17.81
CA LEU A 85 9.73 -5.66 17.27
C LEU A 85 8.74 -6.41 18.15
N GLU A 86 9.12 -7.56 18.71
CA GLU A 86 8.27 -8.28 19.67
C GLU A 86 8.03 -7.48 20.94
N GLY A 87 9.04 -6.76 21.42
CA GLY A 87 8.91 -5.80 22.52
C GLY A 87 7.92 -4.68 22.20
N ASP A 88 8.09 -4.04 21.05
CA ASP A 88 7.21 -2.98 20.56
C ASP A 88 5.78 -3.48 20.30
N GLY A 89 5.60 -4.76 19.98
CA GLY A 89 4.29 -5.38 19.79
C GLY A 89 3.38 -5.33 21.02
N LYS A 90 3.95 -5.10 22.21
CA LYS A 90 3.19 -4.86 23.47
C LYS A 90 2.57 -3.47 23.52
N LEU A 91 3.12 -2.51 22.79
CA LEU A 91 2.62 -1.13 22.68
C LEU A 91 1.54 -0.98 21.61
N PHE A 92 1.26 -2.05 20.86
CA PHE A 92 0.26 -2.03 19.81
C PHE A 92 -1.16 -1.85 20.36
N ILE A 93 -1.82 -0.78 19.93
CA ILE A 93 -3.22 -0.49 20.25
C ILE A 93 -4.06 -0.63 18.99
N SER A 94 -5.18 -1.36 19.10
CA SER A 94 -6.22 -1.40 18.07
C SER A 94 -7.29 -0.39 18.44
N ASN A 95 -7.39 0.69 17.67
CA ASN A 95 -8.45 1.69 17.84
C ASN A 95 -9.33 1.70 16.62
N ASP A 96 -10.64 1.83 16.81
CA ASP A 96 -11.59 2.02 15.72
C ASP A 96 -11.77 3.51 15.40
N PRO A 97 -12.00 3.87 14.12
CA PRO A 97 -12.24 5.26 13.75
C PRO A 97 -13.52 5.80 14.39
N LEU A 98 -13.56 7.11 14.65
CA LEU A 98 -14.79 7.75 15.13
C LEU A 98 -15.75 8.03 13.97
N PRO A 99 -17.08 7.97 14.19
CA PRO A 99 -18.08 8.33 13.18
C PRO A 99 -18.07 9.80 12.74
N GLU A 100 -17.28 10.66 13.38
CA GLU A 100 -17.32 12.11 13.20
C GLU A 100 -16.33 12.60 12.13
N ASP A 101 -15.43 11.73 11.65
CA ASP A 101 -14.33 12.06 10.72
C ASP A 101 -14.76 12.18 9.23
N TYR A 102 -16.06 12.30 8.94
CA TYR A 102 -16.60 12.47 7.58
C TYR A 102 -16.32 13.89 7.05
N VAL A 103 -15.12 14.12 6.52
CA VAL A 103 -14.86 15.33 5.73
C VAL A 103 -15.26 15.07 4.27
N ILE A 104 -16.37 15.65 3.82
CA ILE A 104 -16.72 15.70 2.40
C ILE A 104 -15.76 16.68 1.72
N VAL A 105 -14.69 16.15 1.13
CA VAL A 105 -13.76 16.90 0.30
C VAL A 105 -14.05 16.68 -1.19
N ASP A 106 -13.74 17.69 -2.00
CA ASP A 106 -13.79 17.64 -3.47
C ASP A 106 -12.96 16.47 -4.03
N GLU A 107 -13.37 15.90 -5.16
CA GLU A 107 -12.71 14.74 -5.78
C GLU A 107 -11.24 15.01 -6.12
N SER A 108 -10.92 16.22 -6.60
CA SER A 108 -9.53 16.59 -6.92
C SER A 108 -8.64 16.68 -5.68
N ILE A 109 -9.22 17.04 -4.53
CA ILE A 109 -8.55 17.05 -3.23
C ILE A 109 -8.30 15.62 -2.75
N LYS A 110 -9.28 14.71 -2.93
CA LYS A 110 -9.13 13.29 -2.59
C LYS A 110 -7.99 12.64 -3.36
N ASP A 111 -7.83 12.93 -4.64
CA ASP A 111 -6.76 12.33 -5.45
C ASP A 111 -5.37 12.74 -4.97
N LEU A 112 -5.16 14.04 -4.70
CA LEU A 112 -3.89 14.53 -4.18
C LEU A 112 -3.62 13.98 -2.77
N GLN A 113 -4.65 13.97 -1.92
CA GLN A 113 -4.59 13.39 -0.58
C GLN A 113 -4.15 11.91 -0.64
N ASN A 114 -4.83 11.09 -1.44
CA ASN A 114 -4.52 9.67 -1.59
C ASN A 114 -3.10 9.47 -2.14
N GLY A 115 -2.68 10.30 -3.10
CA GLY A 115 -1.31 10.31 -3.61
C GLY A 115 -0.28 10.58 -2.52
N CYS A 116 -0.51 11.57 -1.67
CA CYS A 116 0.35 11.88 -0.52
C CYS A 116 0.40 10.73 0.48
N PHE A 117 -0.75 10.14 0.80
CA PHE A 117 -0.87 9.03 1.75
C PHE A 117 -0.12 7.79 1.26
N LEU A 118 -0.24 7.42 -0.01
CA LEU A 118 0.57 6.35 -0.62
C LEU A 118 2.07 6.70 -0.64
N ALA A 119 2.41 7.95 -0.95
CA ALA A 119 3.81 8.38 -0.99
C ALA A 119 4.49 8.24 0.40
N MET A 120 3.77 8.52 1.49
CA MET A 120 4.31 8.36 2.84
C MET A 120 4.41 6.90 3.28
N VAL A 121 3.46 6.04 2.89
CA VAL A 121 3.60 4.57 3.08
C VAL A 121 4.82 4.03 2.33
N ARG A 122 5.17 4.62 1.18
CA ARG A 122 6.42 4.29 0.47
C ARG A 122 7.68 4.68 1.24
N ARG A 123 7.60 5.57 2.24
CA ARG A 123 8.71 5.94 3.14
C ARG A 123 8.80 5.06 4.38
N LEU A 124 7.96 4.04 4.53
CA LEU A 124 8.17 3.00 5.53
C LEU A 124 9.22 1.98 5.05
N THR A 125 9.83 1.26 6.01
CA THR A 125 10.62 0.08 5.64
C THR A 125 9.72 -0.95 4.96
N LEU A 126 10.29 -1.86 4.15
CA LEU A 126 9.48 -2.79 3.37
C LEU A 126 8.54 -3.65 4.25
N ASN A 127 9.04 -4.19 5.38
CA ASN A 127 8.23 -5.02 6.25
C ASN A 127 7.15 -4.21 6.99
N GLN A 128 7.43 -2.96 7.37
CA GLN A 128 6.42 -2.04 7.90
C GLN A 128 5.34 -1.74 6.86
N ARG A 129 5.76 -1.46 5.62
CA ARG A 129 4.87 -1.20 4.49
C ARG A 129 3.93 -2.38 4.25
N ILE A 130 4.48 -3.59 4.12
CA ILE A 130 3.68 -4.80 3.90
C ILE A 130 2.68 -5.00 5.04
N ALA A 131 3.13 -4.94 6.29
CA ALA A 131 2.26 -5.11 7.45
C ALA A 131 1.11 -4.07 7.45
N PHE A 132 1.45 -2.81 7.22
CA PHE A 132 0.49 -1.71 7.18
C PHE A 132 -0.51 -1.84 6.04
N SER A 133 -0.05 -2.11 4.81
CA SER A 133 -0.93 -2.26 3.66
C SER A 133 -1.90 -3.43 3.82
N LEU A 134 -1.44 -4.56 4.34
CA LEU A 134 -2.30 -5.74 4.53
C LEU A 134 -3.34 -5.50 5.63
N VAL A 135 -2.94 -4.94 6.77
CA VAL A 135 -3.84 -4.76 7.91
C VAL A 135 -4.69 -3.50 7.78
N ASP A 136 -4.08 -2.32 7.71
CA ASP A 136 -4.78 -1.04 7.78
C ASP A 136 -5.42 -0.61 6.44
N MET A 137 -4.96 -1.10 5.29
CA MET A 137 -5.54 -0.73 3.97
C MET A 137 -6.39 -1.82 3.32
N PHE A 138 -6.22 -3.08 3.73
CA PHE A 138 -6.95 -4.24 3.21
C PHE A 138 -7.79 -4.99 4.24
N GLY A 139 -7.63 -4.68 5.54
CA GLY A 139 -8.39 -5.34 6.60
C GLY A 139 -8.01 -6.81 6.82
N ILE A 140 -6.84 -7.25 6.36
CA ILE A 140 -6.34 -8.61 6.62
C ILE A 140 -5.99 -8.72 8.10
N LYS A 141 -6.32 -9.86 8.72
CA LYS A 141 -6.04 -10.08 10.14
C LYS A 141 -4.54 -10.09 10.39
N VAL A 142 -4.14 -9.64 11.58
CA VAL A 142 -2.74 -9.63 12.02
C VAL A 142 -2.14 -11.03 11.99
N ASP A 143 -2.92 -12.07 12.31
CA ASP A 143 -2.44 -13.46 12.34
C ASP A 143 -2.09 -13.97 10.95
N GLU A 144 -2.97 -13.72 9.97
CA GLU A 144 -2.71 -14.05 8.56
C GLU A 144 -1.52 -13.23 8.02
N THR A 145 -1.39 -11.98 8.45
CA THR A 145 -0.26 -11.12 8.08
C THR A 145 1.06 -11.62 8.67
N ALA A 146 1.04 -12.18 9.89
CA ALA A 146 2.20 -12.77 10.53
C ALA A 146 2.69 -14.02 9.79
N GLU A 147 1.76 -14.89 9.38
CA GLU A 147 2.05 -16.05 8.51
C GLU A 147 2.66 -15.61 7.18
N ILE A 148 2.08 -14.57 6.55
CA ILE A 148 2.59 -13.98 5.32
C ILE A 148 4.04 -13.49 5.49
N LEU A 149 4.30 -12.74 6.56
CA LEU A 149 5.63 -12.17 6.83
C LEU A 149 6.63 -13.20 7.35
N GLN A 150 6.18 -14.39 7.75
CA GLN A 150 6.98 -15.40 8.45
C GLN A 150 7.59 -14.84 9.74
N LEU A 151 6.79 -14.09 10.49
CA LEU A 151 7.16 -13.48 11.76
C LEU A 151 6.19 -13.92 12.86
N SER A 152 6.59 -13.75 14.12
CA SER A 152 5.66 -13.94 15.23
C SER A 152 4.55 -12.87 15.19
N LYS A 153 3.37 -13.19 15.74
CA LYS A 153 2.28 -12.23 15.91
C LYS A 153 2.74 -10.97 16.65
N ALA A 154 3.65 -11.11 17.62
CA ALA A 154 4.21 -10.00 18.37
C ALA A 154 5.10 -9.11 17.49
N ALA A 155 6.02 -9.70 16.71
CA ALA A 155 6.87 -8.95 15.78
C ALA A 155 6.05 -8.23 14.69
N THR A 156 5.00 -8.87 14.16
CA THR A 156 4.08 -8.25 13.21
C THR A 156 3.34 -7.06 13.82
N LYS A 157 2.87 -7.17 15.08
CA LYS A 157 2.31 -6.02 15.81
C LYS A 157 3.34 -4.91 16.02
N GLY A 158 4.60 -5.24 16.29
CA GLY A 158 5.68 -4.27 16.37
C GLY A 158 5.93 -3.52 15.07
N LEU A 159 5.94 -4.22 13.93
CA LEU A 159 6.03 -3.60 12.61
C LEU A 159 4.88 -2.64 12.37
N LEU A 160 3.67 -3.07 12.72
CA LEU A 160 2.46 -2.27 12.54
C LEU A 160 2.45 -1.05 13.47
N TYR A 161 2.87 -1.21 14.72
CA TYR A 161 3.05 -0.12 15.67
C TYR A 161 4.05 0.92 15.14
N ARG A 162 5.25 0.50 14.72
CA ARG A 162 6.26 1.40 14.16
C ARG A 162 5.77 2.10 12.89
N ALA A 163 5.06 1.38 12.01
CA ALA A 163 4.48 1.94 10.80
C ALA A 163 3.48 3.06 11.12
N ARG A 164 2.56 2.80 12.07
CA ARG A 164 1.56 3.78 12.53
C ARG A 164 2.23 5.00 13.15
N MET A 165 3.14 4.81 14.11
CA MET A 165 3.89 5.92 14.73
C MET A 165 4.64 6.78 13.71
N ASN A 166 5.25 6.17 12.69
CA ASN A 166 5.94 6.89 11.61
C ASN A 166 4.98 7.76 10.79
N LEU A 167 3.82 7.22 10.41
CA LEU A 167 2.82 7.95 9.62
C LEU A 167 2.12 9.02 10.47
N ASP A 168 1.69 8.67 11.68
CA ASP A 168 1.03 9.57 12.62
C ASP A 168 1.95 10.75 12.96
N SER A 169 3.23 10.50 13.24
CA SER A 169 4.24 11.55 13.45
C SER A 169 4.41 12.47 12.23
N PHE A 170 4.34 11.93 11.01
CA PHE A 170 4.46 12.76 9.82
C PHE A 170 3.20 13.61 9.62
N PHE A 171 2.02 12.97 9.57
CA PHE A 171 0.80 13.68 9.23
C PHE A 171 0.31 14.59 10.36
N GLY A 172 0.54 14.21 11.62
CA GLY A 172 0.13 14.97 12.80
C GLY A 172 0.69 16.39 12.81
N ASP A 173 1.92 16.57 12.33
CA ASP A 173 2.60 17.88 12.30
C ASP A 173 2.48 18.59 10.94
N HIS A 174 2.02 17.90 9.88
CA HIS A 174 2.13 18.41 8.51
C HIS A 174 0.78 18.56 7.80
N CYS A 175 -0.19 17.70 8.05
CA CYS A 175 -1.41 17.61 7.24
C CYS A 175 -2.56 18.46 7.81
N ASN A 176 -3.02 19.45 7.04
CA ASN A 176 -4.14 20.32 7.43
C ASN A 176 -5.47 19.56 7.65
N LEU A 177 -5.62 18.39 7.02
CA LEU A 177 -6.79 17.52 7.21
C LEU A 177 -6.84 16.88 8.61
N LEU A 178 -5.71 16.80 9.30
CA LEU A 178 -5.65 16.27 10.66
C LEU A 178 -5.81 17.38 11.71
N SER A 179 -5.14 18.52 11.48
CA SER A 179 -5.22 19.72 12.30
C SER A 179 -5.18 20.97 11.42
N ILE A 180 -6.07 21.93 11.66
CA ILE A 180 -6.17 23.15 10.85
C ILE A 180 -4.92 24.03 10.93
N ASP A 181 -4.11 23.88 11.97
CA ASP A 181 -2.87 24.64 12.17
C ASP A 181 -1.69 24.07 11.37
N ASN A 182 -1.86 22.90 10.77
CA ASN A 182 -0.79 22.25 10.02
C ASN A 182 -0.56 22.90 8.66
N PRO A 183 0.71 22.95 8.18
CA PRO A 183 1.12 23.77 7.04
C PRO A 183 0.68 23.25 5.67
N CYS A 184 0.41 21.96 5.49
CA CYS A 184 0.09 21.38 4.19
C CYS A 184 -1.41 21.44 3.89
N SER A 185 -1.81 22.23 2.89
CA SER A 185 -3.17 22.25 2.36
C SER A 185 -3.23 21.66 0.94
N CYS A 186 -4.06 20.63 0.75
CA CYS A 186 -4.24 20.00 -0.57
C CYS A 186 -4.75 20.98 -1.63
N SER A 187 -5.67 21.88 -1.28
CA SER A 187 -6.18 22.90 -2.21
C SER A 187 -5.07 23.87 -2.65
N ALA A 188 -4.24 24.31 -1.70
CA ALA A 188 -3.08 25.16 -1.99
C ALA A 188 -2.06 24.44 -2.89
N TRP A 189 -1.83 23.14 -2.67
CA TRP A 189 -0.94 22.34 -3.53
C TRP A 189 -1.48 22.14 -4.94
N ILE A 190 -2.80 21.95 -5.11
CA ILE A 190 -3.42 21.86 -6.43
C ILE A 190 -3.25 23.18 -7.18
N GLU A 191 -3.52 24.31 -6.53
CA GLU A 191 -3.32 25.65 -7.10
C GLU A 191 -1.85 25.90 -7.46
N PHE A 192 -0.94 25.52 -6.57
CA PHE A 192 0.50 25.61 -6.80
C PHE A 192 0.94 24.74 -7.97
N SER A 193 0.50 23.48 -8.04
CA SER A 193 0.86 22.54 -9.10
C SER A 193 0.46 23.03 -10.49
N LYS A 194 -0.69 23.71 -10.61
CA LYS A 194 -1.13 24.36 -11.87
C LYS A 194 -0.18 25.47 -12.34
N ARG A 195 0.61 26.04 -11.43
CA ARG A 195 1.58 27.11 -11.68
C ARG A 195 3.05 26.61 -11.64
N ARG A 196 3.28 25.30 -11.40
CA ARG A 196 4.59 24.71 -11.04
C ARG A 196 5.39 24.18 -12.25
N SER A 197 5.09 24.58 -13.47
CA SER A 197 5.73 24.06 -14.69
C SER A 197 7.27 24.20 -14.69
N ASP A 198 7.84 25.01 -13.81
CA ASP A 198 9.27 25.37 -13.85
C ASP A 198 10.16 24.78 -12.72
N LEU A 199 9.60 24.13 -11.69
CA LEU A 199 10.37 23.73 -10.49
C LEU A 199 10.84 22.27 -10.46
N GLN A 200 10.63 21.51 -11.53
CA GLN A 200 10.97 20.07 -11.54
C GLN A 200 12.48 19.82 -11.68
N LYS A 201 13.26 20.81 -12.12
CA LYS A 201 14.72 20.70 -12.33
C LYS A 201 15.58 20.96 -11.08
N GLU A 202 15.00 21.45 -9.98
CA GLU A 202 15.78 21.78 -8.77
C GLU A 202 15.68 20.72 -7.65
N VAL A 203 14.66 19.85 -7.70
CA VAL A 203 14.38 18.86 -6.63
C VAL A 203 15.38 17.70 -6.62
N GLU A 204 16.04 17.41 -7.76
CA GLU A 204 17.03 16.33 -7.87
C GLU A 204 18.28 16.54 -7.00
N LYS A 205 18.50 17.76 -6.49
CA LYS A 205 19.63 18.09 -5.60
C LYS A 205 19.31 17.92 -4.11
N ILE A 206 18.05 17.70 -3.74
CA ILE A 206 17.64 17.56 -2.35
C ILE A 206 17.77 16.09 -1.95
N LYS A 207 18.53 15.80 -0.89
CA LYS A 207 18.49 14.48 -0.24
C LYS A 207 17.10 14.27 0.34
N LEU A 208 16.24 13.59 -0.41
CA LEU A 208 14.93 13.18 0.08
C LEU A 208 15.11 12.19 1.24
N VAL A 209 14.27 12.34 2.26
CA VAL A 209 14.19 11.40 3.39
C VAL A 209 13.96 10.00 2.85
N ASN A 210 14.85 9.06 3.16
CA ASN A 210 14.74 7.67 2.70
C ASN A 210 13.62 6.93 3.44
N TYR A 211 13.58 7.06 4.77
CA TYR A 211 12.58 6.43 5.62
C TYR A 211 12.06 7.38 6.69
N LEU A 212 10.78 7.23 7.07
CA LEU A 212 10.21 7.89 8.24
C LEU A 212 10.77 7.27 9.52
N ASN A 213 11.10 8.12 10.50
CA ASN A 213 11.58 7.70 11.80
C ASN A 213 10.99 8.57 12.91
N TYR A 214 9.94 8.08 13.56
CA TYR A 214 9.26 8.78 14.65
C TYR A 214 10.16 9.01 15.87
N LYS A 215 11.18 8.17 16.09
CA LYS A 215 12.12 8.29 17.21
C LYS A 215 13.04 9.50 17.07
N GLU A 216 13.46 9.84 15.86
CA GLU A 216 14.26 11.05 15.59
C GLU A 216 13.50 12.34 15.90
N LYS A 217 12.16 12.28 15.89
CA LYS A 217 11.28 13.41 16.20
C LYS A 217 10.77 13.43 17.64
N ASP A 218 11.15 12.45 18.46
CA ASP A 218 10.60 12.23 19.81
C ASP A 218 9.05 12.22 19.83
N TYR A 219 8.44 11.66 18.78
CA TYR A 219 6.98 11.66 18.64
C TYR A 219 6.32 10.79 19.71
N LYS A 220 5.30 11.34 20.34
CA LYS A 220 4.45 10.66 21.32
C LYS A 220 3.11 10.33 20.68
N TYR A 221 2.64 9.11 20.95
CA TYR A 221 1.37 8.62 20.44
C TYR A 221 0.22 9.61 20.73
N ASP A 222 -0.50 9.98 19.67
CA ASP A 222 -1.71 10.81 19.74
C ASP A 222 -2.89 10.00 19.19
N GLU A 223 -3.90 9.79 20.04
CA GLU A 223 -5.04 8.94 19.71
C GLU A 223 -5.94 9.53 18.61
N GLU A 224 -6.12 10.84 18.63
CA GLU A 224 -7.00 11.53 17.68
C GLU A 224 -6.34 11.59 16.30
N VAL A 225 -5.04 11.86 16.24
CA VAL A 225 -4.25 11.73 15.02
C VAL A 225 -4.35 10.31 14.47
N ARG A 226 -4.15 9.28 15.31
CA ARG A 226 -4.20 7.89 14.88
C ARG A 226 -5.54 7.51 14.29
N LYS A 227 -6.66 7.88 14.93
CA LYS A 227 -8.02 7.58 14.46
C LYS A 227 -8.29 8.20 13.09
N LYS A 228 -7.95 9.49 12.92
CA LYS A 228 -8.13 10.19 11.64
C LYS A 228 -7.25 9.59 10.53
N VAL A 229 -5.98 9.31 10.82
CA VAL A 229 -5.08 8.65 9.85
C VAL A 229 -5.62 7.28 9.47
N LYS A 230 -6.06 6.47 10.45
CA LYS A 230 -6.68 5.16 10.21
C LYS A 230 -7.87 5.28 9.27
N TYR A 231 -8.82 6.17 9.58
CA TYR A 231 -10.01 6.40 8.77
C TYR A 231 -9.68 6.67 7.30
N LEU A 232 -8.69 7.54 7.04
CA LEU A 232 -8.28 7.92 5.69
C LEU A 232 -7.68 6.75 4.90
N TYR A 233 -6.90 5.88 5.55
CA TYR A 233 -6.36 4.69 4.88
C TYR A 233 -7.41 3.60 4.64
N GLU A 234 -8.32 3.37 5.58
CA GLU A 234 -9.40 2.38 5.45
C GLU A 234 -10.41 2.78 4.36
N ASN A 235 -10.66 4.09 4.20
CA ASN A 235 -11.58 4.63 3.21
C ASN A 235 -10.89 5.14 1.94
N MET A 236 -9.62 4.78 1.73
CA MET A 236 -8.91 5.11 0.50
C MET A 236 -9.61 4.45 -0.71
N PRO A 237 -10.13 5.24 -1.68
CA PRO A 237 -10.91 4.72 -2.79
C PRO A 237 -10.05 3.86 -3.71
N ASP A 238 -10.66 2.81 -4.25
CA ASP A 238 -10.05 1.98 -5.27
C ASP A 238 -9.90 2.76 -6.58
N LYS A 239 -8.70 2.70 -7.16
CA LYS A 239 -8.40 3.26 -8.47
C LYS A 239 -8.81 2.31 -9.58
N LYS A 240 -9.22 2.87 -10.73
CA LYS A 240 -9.40 2.11 -11.97
C LYS A 240 -8.13 2.27 -12.81
N PRO A 241 -7.49 1.18 -13.27
CA PRO A 241 -6.44 1.25 -14.29
C PRO A 241 -6.92 1.93 -15.57
N SER A 242 -6.00 2.42 -16.40
CA SER A 242 -6.33 2.95 -17.72
C SER A 242 -6.86 1.84 -18.64
N ASP A 243 -7.70 2.21 -19.62
CA ASP A 243 -8.20 1.25 -20.62
C ASP A 243 -7.06 0.70 -21.50
N GLU A 244 -5.97 1.47 -21.66
CA GLU A 244 -4.72 1.02 -22.30
C GLU A 244 -4.06 -0.12 -21.53
N TRP A 245 -4.05 -0.07 -20.19
CA TRP A 245 -3.53 -1.16 -19.37
C TRP A 245 -4.35 -2.44 -19.53
N TYR A 246 -5.67 -2.34 -19.55
CA TYR A 246 -6.53 -3.51 -19.81
C TYR A 246 -6.21 -4.15 -21.17
N THR A 247 -6.05 -3.32 -22.21
CA THR A 247 -5.68 -3.77 -23.55
C THR A 247 -4.31 -4.45 -23.59
N SER A 248 -3.33 -3.92 -22.85
CA SER A 248 -1.99 -4.50 -22.77
C SER A 248 -2.00 -5.88 -22.09
N VAL A 249 -2.81 -6.07 -21.05
CA VAL A 249 -2.95 -7.36 -20.37
C VAL A 249 -3.59 -8.39 -21.31
N ILE A 250 -4.70 -8.04 -21.98
CA ILE A 250 -5.36 -8.91 -22.96
C ILE A 250 -4.38 -9.33 -24.06
N THR A 251 -3.63 -8.38 -24.60
CA THR A 251 -2.61 -8.65 -25.63
C THR A 251 -1.53 -9.62 -25.13
N ALA A 252 -1.06 -9.44 -23.90
CA ALA A 252 -0.07 -10.34 -23.30
C ALA A 252 -0.61 -11.76 -23.14
N LEU A 253 -1.87 -11.92 -22.72
CA LEU A 253 -2.52 -13.21 -22.56
C LEU A 253 -2.67 -13.97 -23.89
N HIS A 254 -3.04 -13.27 -24.98
CA HIS A 254 -3.11 -13.87 -26.31
C HIS A 254 -1.75 -14.39 -26.78
N LYS A 255 -0.67 -13.64 -26.56
CA LYS A 255 0.70 -14.11 -26.88
C LYS A 255 1.08 -15.36 -26.08
N THR A 256 0.69 -15.44 -24.81
CA THR A 256 0.94 -16.64 -23.99
C THR A 256 0.20 -17.87 -24.53
N ASN A 257 -0.99 -17.70 -25.11
CA ASN A 257 -1.70 -18.81 -25.77
C ASN A 257 -0.99 -19.28 -27.04
N GLU A 258 -0.52 -18.38 -27.90
CA GLU A 258 0.22 -18.76 -29.12
C GLU A 258 1.49 -19.57 -28.81
N ILE A 259 2.15 -19.30 -27.68
CA ILE A 259 3.35 -20.03 -27.25
C ILE A 259 2.99 -21.42 -26.66
N LYS A 260 1.81 -21.60 -26.07
CA LYS A 260 1.40 -22.88 -25.45
C LYS A 260 0.94 -23.94 -26.46
N TYR A 261 0.57 -23.54 -27.68
CA TYR A 261 0.01 -24.42 -28.70
C TYR A 261 0.85 -24.52 -29.98
N ASN A 262 2.09 -24.01 -29.95
CA ASN A 262 3.16 -24.26 -30.93
C ASN A 262 4.28 -25.06 -30.27
#